data_AF-A0A848LGU7-F1
#
_entry.id   AF-A0A848LGU7-F1
#
_cell.length_a   1.000
_cell.length_b   1.000
_cell.length_c   1.000
_cell.angle_alpha   90.00
_cell.angle_beta   90.00
_cell.angle_gamma   90.00
#
_symmetry.space_group_name_H-M   'P 1'
#
loop_
_entity.id
_entity.type
_entity.pdbx_description
1 polymer ?
#
loop_
_entity_poly.entity_id
_entity_poly.type
_entity_poly.pdbx_seq_one_letter_code
_entity_poly.pdbx_strand_id
1 'polypeptide(L)'
;MKDGRKWGAVMLGVALAGGGFAAEASEPAPPDCDFRLECQLGTHAFSVSFDSASGECPEDDMRVFVETPTGAKSELPMEPDWYGSISNLANGESICRVAGTTTPNSGVSAFAVDARRALVFFMKDDRPGYEHVGVALIDAATGKVLDVKQSLGQTKDNPVAVLKTPRGYKLRVVREYLREVRCDCSAAFADDWMAVEVVDGKIRARWMK
;
A
#
# COMPACT_ATOMS: atom_id res chain seq x y z
N MET A 1 59.56 -67.12 -30.45
CA MET A 1 59.05 -66.64 -31.76
C MET A 1 57.81 -65.81 -31.45
N LYS A 2 57.72 -64.49 -31.57
CA LYS A 2 58.37 -63.49 -32.43
C LYS A 2 58.41 -62.15 -31.66
N ASP A 3 59.48 -61.40 -31.87
CA ASP A 3 59.75 -60.04 -31.39
C ASP A 3 58.81 -58.94 -31.92
N GLY A 4 58.82 -57.82 -31.21
CA GLY A 4 58.67 -56.46 -31.76
C GLY A 4 57.41 -55.72 -31.29
N ARG A 5 57.38 -54.40 -31.09
CA ARG A 5 58.33 -53.30 -31.35
C ARG A 5 57.72 -52.05 -30.67
N LYS A 6 58.51 -51.24 -29.95
CA LYS A 6 58.13 -49.90 -29.43
C LYS A 6 57.98 -48.90 -30.58
N TRP A 7 56.97 -48.03 -30.56
CA TRP A 7 56.87 -46.61 -31.00
C TRP A 7 55.55 -46.10 -30.37
N GLY A 8 55.37 -44.92 -29.79
CA GLY A 8 55.72 -43.56 -30.21
C GLY A 8 54.44 -42.71 -29.99
N ALA A 9 54.56 -41.60 -29.27
CA ALA A 9 53.47 -40.78 -28.73
C ALA A 9 52.54 -40.15 -29.79
N VAL A 10 51.28 -39.89 -29.43
CA VAL A 10 50.47 -38.79 -29.99
C VAL A 10 49.57 -38.22 -28.87
N MET A 11 49.72 -36.92 -28.62
CA MET A 11 48.82 -36.11 -27.81
C MET A 11 47.48 -35.92 -28.51
N LEU A 12 46.37 -35.98 -27.79
CA LEU A 12 45.16 -35.25 -28.14
C LEU A 12 44.77 -34.34 -26.97
N GLY A 13 44.98 -33.04 -27.16
CA GLY A 13 44.47 -32.00 -26.28
C GLY A 13 42.96 -31.91 -26.40
N VAL A 14 42.27 -32.01 -25.27
CA VAL A 14 40.86 -31.69 -25.17
C VAL A 14 40.75 -30.19 -24.98
N ALA A 15 40.36 -29.49 -26.05
CA ALA A 15 39.94 -28.10 -25.96
C ALA A 15 38.60 -28.03 -25.22
N LEU A 16 38.64 -27.59 -23.97
CA LEU A 16 37.46 -27.17 -23.21
C LEU A 16 36.92 -25.88 -23.87
N ALA A 17 35.96 -26.02 -24.77
CA ALA A 17 35.10 -24.92 -25.18
C ALA A 17 34.19 -24.56 -24.01
N GLY A 18 34.70 -23.73 -23.09
CA GLY A 18 33.91 -23.08 -22.06
C GLY A 18 33.00 -22.06 -22.71
N GLY A 19 31.82 -22.51 -23.14
CA GLY A 19 30.70 -21.63 -23.45
C GLY A 19 30.29 -20.92 -22.18
N GLY A 20 30.83 -19.72 -21.97
CA GLY A 20 30.30 -18.78 -21.00
C GLY A 20 28.91 -18.38 -21.45
N PHE A 21 27.89 -19.03 -20.90
CA PHE A 21 26.55 -18.44 -20.89
C PHE A 21 26.67 -17.15 -20.09
N ALA A 22 26.65 -16.02 -20.80
CA ALA A 22 26.33 -14.76 -20.18
C ALA A 22 24.96 -14.93 -19.56
N ALA A 23 24.91 -15.08 -18.23
CA ALA A 23 23.68 -14.92 -17.50
C ALA A 23 23.29 -13.46 -17.73
N GLU A 24 22.35 -13.22 -18.64
CA GLU A 24 21.61 -11.97 -18.68
C GLU A 24 21.03 -11.80 -17.29
N ALA A 25 21.59 -10.83 -16.56
CA ALA A 25 21.02 -10.39 -15.31
C ALA A 25 19.61 -9.91 -15.65
N SER A 26 18.62 -10.74 -15.36
CA SER A 26 17.22 -10.38 -15.52
C SER A 26 17.02 -9.14 -14.66
N GLU A 27 16.67 -8.03 -15.31
CA GLU A 27 16.32 -6.81 -14.63
C GLU A 27 15.21 -7.17 -13.62
N PRO A 28 15.32 -6.75 -12.35
CA PRO A 28 14.30 -7.06 -11.36
C PRO A 28 12.95 -6.60 -11.92
N ALA A 29 11.96 -7.50 -11.88
CA ALA A 29 10.62 -7.16 -12.31
C ALA A 29 10.20 -5.86 -11.62
N PRO A 30 9.63 -4.88 -12.36
CA PRO A 30 9.19 -3.64 -11.75
C PRO A 30 8.24 -3.97 -10.57
N PRO A 31 8.28 -3.18 -9.49
CA PRO A 31 7.39 -3.39 -8.36
C PRO A 31 5.95 -3.43 -8.86
N ASP A 32 5.16 -4.40 -8.36
CA ASP A 32 3.74 -4.49 -8.67
C ASP A 32 3.06 -3.25 -8.09
N CYS A 33 2.60 -2.38 -8.98
CA CYS A 33 1.95 -1.12 -8.64
C CYS A 33 0.52 -1.35 -8.19
N ASP A 34 -0.06 -2.45 -8.65
CA ASP A 34 -1.41 -2.81 -8.30
C ASP A 34 -1.42 -3.53 -6.96
N PHE A 35 -2.37 -3.19 -6.11
CA PHE A 35 -2.58 -3.95 -4.89
C PHE A 35 -4.05 -4.02 -4.53
N ARG A 36 -4.39 -5.10 -3.82
CA ARG A 36 -5.76 -5.35 -3.37
C ARG A 36 -5.78 -5.55 -1.87
N LEU A 37 -6.76 -4.92 -1.24
CA LEU A 37 -7.12 -5.13 0.16
C LEU A 37 -8.33 -6.06 0.20
N GLU A 38 -8.20 -7.19 0.87
CA GLU A 38 -9.31 -8.10 1.17
C GLU A 38 -9.86 -7.79 2.56
N CYS A 39 -11.15 -7.52 2.66
CA CYS A 39 -11.80 -7.03 3.86
C CYS A 39 -12.94 -7.93 4.31
N GLN A 40 -13.04 -8.16 5.61
CA GLN A 40 -14.12 -8.93 6.24
C GLN A 40 -14.75 -8.14 7.39
N LEU A 41 -16.00 -7.73 7.24
CA LEU A 41 -16.80 -7.06 8.26
C LEU A 41 -18.02 -7.92 8.64
N GLY A 42 -17.93 -8.65 9.74
CA GLY A 42 -18.97 -9.60 10.14
C GLY A 42 -19.16 -10.67 9.05
N THR A 43 -20.34 -10.74 8.45
CA THR A 43 -20.64 -11.65 7.32
C THR A 43 -20.39 -11.02 5.95
N HIS A 44 -20.01 -9.74 5.88
CA HIS A 44 -19.81 -9.03 4.62
C HIS A 44 -18.33 -9.04 4.23
N ALA A 45 -18.04 -9.67 3.10
CA ALA A 45 -16.73 -9.58 2.45
C ALA A 45 -16.77 -8.52 1.35
N PHE A 46 -15.70 -7.77 1.21
CA PHE A 46 -15.48 -6.85 0.11
C PHE A 46 -13.97 -6.70 -0.12
N SER A 47 -13.59 -6.07 -1.22
CA SER A 47 -12.20 -5.72 -1.46
C SER A 47 -12.05 -4.31 -1.98
N VAL A 48 -10.91 -3.69 -1.71
CA VAL A 48 -10.52 -2.42 -2.31
C VAL A 48 -9.30 -2.66 -3.20
N SER A 49 -9.41 -2.44 -4.51
CA SER A 49 -8.29 -2.56 -5.44
C SER A 49 -7.77 -1.18 -5.83
N PHE A 50 -6.46 -1.08 -5.99
CA PHE A 50 -5.74 0.08 -6.47
C PHE A 50 -5.03 -0.38 -7.74
N ASP A 51 -5.49 0.11 -8.88
CA ASP A 51 -5.12 -0.40 -10.20
C ASP A 51 -4.50 0.76 -11.00
N SER A 52 -3.22 0.66 -11.37
CA SER A 52 -2.52 1.59 -12.28
C SER A 52 -3.05 1.41 -13.70
N ALA A 53 -3.33 2.53 -14.38
CA ALA A 53 -3.84 2.48 -15.75
C ALA A 53 -2.75 2.09 -16.76
N SER A 54 -1.51 2.51 -16.52
CA SER A 54 -0.32 2.19 -17.32
C SER A 54 0.39 0.91 -16.87
N GLY A 55 0.21 0.51 -15.61
CA GLY A 55 1.02 -0.51 -14.96
C GLY A 55 2.37 0.02 -14.45
N GLU A 56 2.58 1.34 -14.47
CA GLU A 56 3.81 2.00 -14.05
C GLU A 56 3.55 2.93 -12.85
N CYS A 57 4.15 2.61 -11.70
CA CYS A 57 3.96 3.34 -10.44
C CYS A 57 4.30 4.83 -10.53
N PRO A 58 5.31 5.27 -11.32
CA PRO A 58 5.63 6.70 -11.44
C PRO A 58 4.64 7.53 -12.23
N GLU A 59 3.68 6.92 -12.94
CA GLU A 59 2.75 7.65 -13.83
C GLU A 59 1.53 8.25 -13.10
N ASP A 60 1.41 8.05 -11.79
CA ASP A 60 0.41 8.68 -10.92
C ASP A 60 -1.03 8.55 -11.47
N ASP A 61 -1.35 7.36 -11.98
CA ASP A 61 -2.56 7.10 -12.76
C ASP A 61 -3.50 6.06 -12.15
N MET A 62 -3.31 5.75 -10.85
CA MET A 62 -4.09 4.70 -10.21
C MET A 62 -5.56 5.09 -10.04
N ARG A 63 -6.40 4.09 -10.24
CA ARG A 63 -7.84 4.13 -9.98
C ARG A 63 -8.17 3.13 -8.90
N VAL A 64 -9.15 3.47 -8.08
CA VAL A 64 -9.47 2.67 -6.89
C VAL A 64 -10.90 2.21 -6.94
N PHE A 65 -11.12 0.92 -6.66
CA PHE A 65 -12.42 0.29 -6.77
C PHE A 65 -12.76 -0.49 -5.51
N VAL A 66 -14.04 -0.47 -5.13
CA VAL A 66 -14.62 -1.41 -4.18
C VAL A 66 -15.34 -2.49 -4.95
N GLU A 67 -15.06 -3.74 -4.61
CA GLU A 67 -15.72 -4.92 -5.18
C GLU A 67 -16.32 -5.79 -4.08
N THR A 68 -17.46 -6.41 -4.35
CA THR A 68 -18.09 -7.40 -3.47
C THR A 68 -18.13 -8.77 -4.14
N PRO A 69 -18.25 -9.88 -3.37
CA PRO A 69 -18.38 -11.22 -3.94
C PRO A 69 -19.58 -11.43 -4.86
N THR A 70 -20.60 -10.57 -4.79
CA THR A 70 -21.76 -10.60 -5.68
C THR A 70 -21.48 -9.98 -7.05
N GLY A 71 -20.28 -9.43 -7.26
CA GLY A 71 -19.87 -8.78 -8.51
C GLY A 71 -20.18 -7.29 -8.58
N ALA A 72 -20.75 -6.68 -7.53
CA ALA A 72 -20.91 -5.23 -7.51
C ALA A 72 -19.53 -4.57 -7.41
N LYS A 73 -19.22 -3.71 -8.38
CA LYS A 73 -17.99 -2.90 -8.47
C LYS A 73 -18.37 -1.42 -8.46
N SER A 74 -17.70 -0.63 -7.64
CA SER A 74 -17.89 0.83 -7.52
C SER A 74 -16.54 1.51 -7.47
N GLU A 75 -16.34 2.54 -8.30
CA GLU A 75 -15.13 3.35 -8.27
C GLU A 75 -15.18 4.37 -7.13
N LEU A 76 -14.04 4.59 -6.46
CA LEU A 76 -13.89 5.69 -5.52
C LEU A 76 -13.68 6.99 -6.32
N PRO A 77 -14.42 8.07 -6.04
CA PRO A 77 -14.27 9.34 -6.74
C PRO A 77 -13.01 10.07 -6.26
N MET A 78 -11.85 9.61 -6.72
CA MET A 78 -10.53 10.15 -6.36
C MET A 78 -9.82 10.70 -7.58
N GLU A 79 -8.85 11.59 -7.35
CA GLU A 79 -7.98 12.09 -8.40
C GLU A 79 -7.03 10.95 -8.84
N PRO A 80 -6.63 10.88 -10.12
CA PRO A 80 -5.50 10.03 -10.50
C PRO A 80 -4.27 10.42 -9.68
N ASP A 81 -3.64 9.45 -9.03
CA ASP A 81 -2.39 9.63 -8.29
C ASP A 81 -1.73 8.26 -8.03
N TRP A 82 -0.57 8.23 -7.38
CA TRP A 82 -0.02 7.02 -6.79
C TRP A 82 -0.53 6.85 -5.36
N TYR A 83 -1.22 5.73 -5.11
CA TYR A 83 -1.78 5.40 -3.81
C TYR A 83 -1.05 4.22 -3.17
N GLY A 84 -1.06 4.19 -1.84
CA GLY A 84 -0.45 3.12 -1.06
C GLY A 84 -1.32 2.66 0.12
N SER A 85 -1.00 1.49 0.65
CA SER A 85 -1.61 1.01 1.90
C SER A 85 -1.00 1.70 3.13
N ILE A 86 -1.79 1.90 4.20
CA ILE A 86 -1.31 2.45 5.47
C ILE A 86 -1.14 1.35 6.51
N SER A 87 0.06 1.20 7.03
CA SER A 87 0.32 0.35 8.20
C SER A 87 -0.12 1.04 9.50
N ASN A 88 -0.88 0.35 10.36
CA ASN A 88 -1.23 0.88 11.67
C ASN A 88 -0.17 0.53 12.71
N LEU A 89 0.35 1.51 13.45
CA LEU A 89 1.23 1.27 14.61
C LEU A 89 0.47 0.86 15.88
N ALA A 90 -0.84 1.04 15.91
CA ALA A 90 -1.64 0.74 17.09
C ALA A 90 -2.21 -0.68 17.09
N ASN A 91 -2.55 -1.18 18.29
CA ASN A 91 -3.17 -2.50 18.53
C ASN A 91 -4.63 -2.64 18.01
N GLY A 92 -5.02 -1.86 17.00
CA GLY A 92 -6.33 -2.01 16.36
C GLY A 92 -6.29 -3.13 15.34
N GLU A 93 -7.11 -4.17 15.50
CA GLU A 93 -7.29 -5.19 14.47
C GLU A 93 -7.92 -4.56 13.24
N SER A 94 -7.16 -4.56 12.15
CA SER A 94 -7.69 -4.20 10.85
C SER A 94 -8.67 -5.25 10.37
N ILE A 95 -9.78 -4.82 9.78
CA ILE A 95 -10.73 -5.72 9.12
C ILE A 95 -10.25 -6.14 7.72
N CYS A 96 -9.14 -5.57 7.24
CA CYS A 96 -8.58 -5.85 5.93
C CYS A 96 -7.14 -6.37 6.03
N ARG A 97 -6.72 -7.05 4.96
CA ARG A 97 -5.36 -7.49 4.72
C ARG A 97 -5.00 -7.26 3.25
N VAL A 98 -3.73 -7.08 2.94
CA VAL A 98 -3.25 -7.13 1.56
C VAL A 98 -3.48 -8.54 1.00
N ALA A 99 -4.06 -8.65 -0.19
CA ALA A 99 -4.32 -9.92 -0.85
C ALA A 99 -3.01 -10.72 -1.03
N GLY A 100 -3.08 -12.04 -0.90
CA GLY A 100 -1.89 -12.91 -0.99
C GLY A 100 -0.97 -12.89 0.23
N THR A 101 -1.22 -12.05 1.24
CA THR A 101 -0.46 -12.05 2.50
C THR A 101 -1.09 -12.97 3.55
N THR A 102 -0.25 -13.72 4.27
CA THR A 102 -0.65 -14.60 5.38
C THR A 102 -0.38 -13.99 6.75
N THR A 103 0.31 -12.85 6.80
CA THR A 103 0.59 -12.11 8.03
C THR A 103 -0.70 -11.49 8.58
N PRO A 104 -1.12 -11.87 9.80
CA PRO A 104 -2.15 -11.12 10.51
C PRO A 104 -1.59 -9.71 10.74
N ASN A 105 -2.31 -8.68 10.31
CA ASN A 105 -1.87 -7.27 10.26
C ASN A 105 -0.86 -6.95 9.15
N SER A 106 -1.20 -7.25 7.89
CA SER A 106 -0.37 -6.95 6.71
C SER A 106 -0.27 -5.46 6.33
N GLY A 107 -0.19 -4.58 7.33
CA GLY A 107 0.09 -3.16 7.07
C GLY A 107 -1.08 -2.42 6.44
N VAL A 108 -2.32 -2.76 6.81
CA VAL A 108 -3.54 -2.12 6.30
C VAL A 108 -4.32 -1.51 7.45
N SER A 109 -4.72 -0.26 7.31
CA SER A 109 -5.53 0.47 8.28
C SER A 109 -6.96 0.55 7.78
N ALA A 110 -7.77 -0.45 8.14
CA ALA A 110 -9.18 -0.45 7.82
C ALA A 110 -9.98 -0.92 9.03
N PHE A 111 -11.01 -0.17 9.41
CA PHE A 111 -11.70 -0.40 10.68
C PHE A 111 -13.21 -0.31 10.53
N ALA A 112 -13.90 -1.15 11.29
CA ALA A 112 -15.35 -1.10 11.40
C ALA A 112 -15.82 0.23 12.03
N VAL A 113 -16.80 0.87 11.40
CA VAL A 113 -17.60 1.95 12.01
C VAL A 113 -18.77 1.34 12.76
N ASP A 114 -19.45 0.40 12.12
CA ASP A 114 -20.52 -0.44 12.65
C ASP A 114 -20.57 -1.78 11.90
N ALA A 115 -21.66 -2.53 11.99
CA ALA A 115 -21.81 -3.84 11.34
C ALA A 115 -21.85 -3.81 9.81
N ARG A 116 -22.03 -2.63 9.18
CA ARG A 116 -22.17 -2.48 7.73
C ARG A 116 -21.17 -1.51 7.12
N ARG A 117 -20.64 -0.56 7.90
CA ARG A 117 -19.79 0.50 7.39
C ARG A 117 -18.35 0.33 7.87
N ALA A 118 -17.41 0.56 6.96
CA ALA A 118 -15.97 0.51 7.20
C ALA A 118 -15.30 1.82 6.80
N LEU A 119 -14.28 2.22 7.55
CA LEU A 119 -13.30 3.21 7.12
C LEU A 119 -12.07 2.48 6.60
N VAL A 120 -11.60 2.85 5.41
CA VAL A 120 -10.36 2.35 4.80
C VAL A 120 -9.43 3.54 4.62
N PHE A 121 -8.30 3.52 5.32
CA PHE A 121 -7.26 4.55 5.21
C PHE A 121 -6.23 4.14 4.16
N PHE A 122 -5.73 5.12 3.42
CA PHE A 122 -4.78 4.94 2.32
C PHE A 122 -3.80 6.11 2.25
N MET A 123 -2.63 5.88 1.70
CA MET A 123 -1.64 6.91 1.38
C MET A 123 -1.88 7.45 -0.01
N LYS A 124 -1.65 8.74 -0.20
CA LYS A 124 -1.52 9.42 -1.48
C LYS A 124 -0.09 9.96 -1.55
N ASP A 125 0.64 9.62 -2.60
CA ASP A 125 2.00 10.10 -2.80
C ASP A 125 2.04 11.64 -2.93
N ASP A 126 3.18 12.25 -2.57
CA ASP A 126 3.37 13.69 -2.68
C ASP A 126 4.83 14.01 -3.07
N ARG A 127 5.51 13.13 -3.81
CA ARG A 127 6.95 13.26 -4.11
C ARG A 127 7.28 14.65 -4.68
N PRO A 128 8.34 15.33 -4.18
CA PRO A 128 9.33 14.84 -3.21
C PRO A 128 8.96 15.06 -1.73
N GLY A 129 7.75 15.53 -1.45
CA GLY A 129 7.22 15.78 -0.11
C GLY A 129 6.80 14.52 0.65
N TYR A 130 6.10 14.75 1.76
CA TYR A 130 5.54 13.70 2.59
C TYR A 130 4.17 13.27 2.09
N GLU A 131 3.96 11.96 2.06
CA GLU A 131 2.70 11.35 1.65
C GLU A 131 1.50 11.87 2.48
N HIS A 132 0.34 12.01 1.84
CA HIS A 132 -0.91 12.40 2.49
C HIS A 132 -1.70 11.17 2.94
N VAL A 133 -2.32 11.28 4.12
CA VAL A 133 -3.26 10.27 4.60
C VAL A 133 -4.66 10.60 4.08
N GLY A 134 -5.24 9.68 3.32
CA GLY A 134 -6.65 9.69 2.91
C GLY A 134 -7.49 8.66 3.67
N VAL A 135 -8.82 8.80 3.56
CA VAL A 135 -9.78 7.85 4.12
C VAL A 135 -11.05 7.77 3.27
N ALA A 136 -11.54 6.55 3.05
CA ALA A 136 -12.81 6.25 2.39
C ALA A 136 -13.79 5.60 3.38
N LEU A 137 -15.06 5.96 3.29
CA LEU A 137 -16.17 5.34 4.01
C LEU A 137 -16.95 4.45 3.04
N ILE A 138 -17.05 3.16 3.36
CA ILE A 138 -17.60 2.13 2.47
C ILE A 138 -18.75 1.39 3.17
N ASP A 139 -19.85 1.14 2.46
CA ASP A 139 -20.87 0.16 2.87
C ASP A 139 -20.44 -1.24 2.43
N ALA A 140 -19.98 -2.06 3.37
CA ALA A 140 -19.42 -3.39 3.15
C ALA A 140 -20.42 -4.37 2.53
N ALA A 141 -21.73 -4.17 2.74
CA ALA A 141 -22.75 -5.08 2.22
C ALA A 141 -23.03 -4.84 0.73
N THR A 142 -22.94 -3.58 0.28
CA THR A 142 -23.28 -3.19 -1.10
C THR A 142 -22.08 -2.82 -1.95
N GLY A 143 -20.90 -2.64 -1.34
CA GLY A 143 -19.70 -2.15 -2.02
C GLY A 143 -19.77 -0.66 -2.38
N LYS A 144 -20.78 0.07 -1.90
CA LYS A 144 -20.93 1.49 -2.22
C LYS A 144 -19.93 2.33 -1.44
N VAL A 145 -19.30 3.27 -2.15
CA VAL A 145 -18.51 4.35 -1.56
C VAL A 145 -19.47 5.42 -1.06
N LEU A 146 -19.45 5.70 0.24
CA LEU A 146 -20.36 6.64 0.90
C LEU A 146 -19.77 8.04 1.00
N ASP A 147 -18.46 8.15 1.27
CA ASP A 147 -17.74 9.42 1.35
C ASP A 147 -16.22 9.16 1.22
N VAL A 148 -15.46 10.14 0.76
CA VAL A 148 -13.99 10.06 0.64
C VAL A 148 -13.36 11.40 1.02
N LYS A 149 -12.26 11.33 1.76
CA LYS A 149 -11.33 12.45 1.98
C LYS A 149 -9.94 12.04 1.56
N GLN A 150 -9.45 12.59 0.46
CA GLN A 150 -8.14 12.22 -0.11
C GLN A 150 -6.95 12.80 0.66
N SER A 151 -7.15 13.88 1.43
CA SER A 151 -6.11 14.46 2.28
C SER A 151 -6.69 14.88 3.63
N LEU A 152 -6.23 14.20 4.69
CA LEU A 152 -6.45 14.55 6.09
C LEU A 152 -5.24 15.31 6.68
N GLY A 153 -4.06 15.13 6.09
CA GLY A 153 -2.78 15.67 6.53
C GLY A 153 -1.64 14.78 6.06
N GLN A 154 -0.41 15.29 6.12
CA GLN A 154 0.78 14.53 5.73
C GLN A 154 1.26 13.62 6.86
N THR A 155 1.98 12.56 6.52
CA THR A 155 2.72 11.74 7.49
C THR A 155 4.18 11.63 7.09
N LYS A 156 5.06 11.69 8.10
CA LYS A 156 6.50 11.55 7.92
C LYS A 156 6.95 10.09 7.84
N ASP A 157 6.06 9.20 8.28
CA ASP A 157 6.31 7.79 8.47
C ASP A 157 5.22 6.99 7.72
N ASN A 158 5.63 5.91 7.07
CA ASN A 158 4.71 4.99 6.38
C ASN A 158 3.75 4.28 7.37
N PRO A 159 4.15 3.92 8.60
CA PRO A 159 3.18 3.46 9.57
C PRO A 159 2.59 4.63 10.37
N VAL A 160 1.26 4.79 10.31
CA VAL A 160 0.51 5.85 11.00
C VAL A 160 -0.13 5.28 12.27
N ALA A 161 -0.07 6.03 13.38
CA ALA A 161 -0.77 5.65 14.60
C ALA A 161 -2.27 5.99 14.50
N VAL A 162 -3.11 5.00 14.16
CA VAL A 162 -4.58 5.14 14.10
C VAL A 162 -5.21 4.52 15.33
N LEU A 163 -5.74 5.36 16.22
CA LEU A 163 -6.28 4.98 17.52
C LEU A 163 -7.81 5.10 17.55
N LYS A 164 -8.49 4.06 18.04
CA LYS A 164 -9.94 4.10 18.28
C LYS A 164 -10.28 5.06 19.42
N THR A 165 -11.38 5.77 19.26
CA THR A 165 -11.98 6.66 20.25
C THR A 165 -13.47 6.35 20.42
N PRO A 166 -14.17 6.87 21.45
CA PRO A 166 -15.61 6.66 21.59
C PRO A 166 -16.46 7.19 20.43
N ARG A 167 -15.93 8.13 19.62
CA ARG A 167 -16.67 8.79 18.52
C ARG A 167 -16.19 8.38 17.12
N GLY A 168 -15.14 7.57 17.02
CA GLY A 168 -14.50 7.23 15.76
C GLY A 168 -13.03 6.92 15.96
N TYR A 169 -12.16 7.59 15.23
CA TYR A 169 -10.72 7.37 15.24
C TYR A 169 -9.96 8.68 15.41
N LYS A 170 -8.71 8.59 15.85
CA LYS A 170 -7.76 9.69 15.76
C LYS A 170 -6.46 9.17 15.16
N LEU A 171 -5.82 10.00 14.36
CA LEU A 171 -4.54 9.72 13.73
C LEU A 171 -3.57 10.86 13.98
N ARG A 172 -2.28 10.54 14.10
CA ARG A 172 -1.23 11.53 14.25
C ARG A 172 -0.66 11.86 12.88
N VAL A 173 -0.79 13.13 12.49
CA VAL A 173 -0.39 13.65 11.17
C VAL A 173 0.22 15.03 11.33
N VAL A 174 0.96 15.48 10.33
CA VAL A 174 1.54 16.82 10.24
C VAL A 174 0.42 17.85 10.19
N ARG A 175 0.43 18.79 11.12
CA ARG A 175 -0.53 19.91 11.20
C ARG A 175 0.02 21.17 10.55
N GLU A 176 1.28 21.48 10.80
CA GLU A 176 1.88 22.74 10.36
C GLU A 176 3.37 22.61 10.06
N TYR A 177 3.82 23.47 9.14
CA TYR A 177 5.23 23.70 8.85
C TYR A 177 5.75 24.88 9.68
N LEU A 178 6.79 24.63 10.46
CA LEU A 178 7.43 25.59 11.36
C LEU A 178 8.46 26.42 10.58
N ARG A 179 8.05 27.63 10.18
CA ARG A 179 8.83 28.52 9.29
C ARG A 179 10.16 28.98 9.90
N GLU A 180 10.28 28.96 11.22
CA GLU A 180 11.48 29.35 11.95
C GLU A 180 12.58 28.28 11.87
N VAL A 181 12.21 27.04 11.54
CA VAL A 181 13.14 25.93 11.35
C VAL A 181 13.72 26.01 9.94
N ARG A 182 15.04 26.19 9.83
CA ARG A 182 15.73 26.40 8.55
C ARG A 182 16.36 25.14 7.96
N CYS A 183 16.19 23.99 8.60
CA CYS A 183 16.61 22.71 8.03
C CYS A 183 15.54 22.19 7.08
N ASP A 184 15.96 21.46 6.06
CA ASP A 184 15.09 20.51 5.35
C ASP A 184 15.08 19.21 6.15
N CYS A 185 14.40 19.21 7.30
CA CYS A 185 14.37 18.07 8.21
C CYS A 185 13.02 17.94 8.92
N SER A 186 12.74 16.74 9.46
CA SER A 186 11.46 16.40 10.10
C SER A 186 11.08 17.29 11.28
N ALA A 187 12.05 18.00 11.86
CA ALA A 187 11.84 18.99 12.92
C ALA A 187 11.11 20.26 12.44
N ALA A 188 11.07 20.52 11.12
CA ALA A 188 10.36 21.66 10.54
C ALA A 188 8.83 21.45 10.50
N PHE A 189 8.31 20.39 11.10
CA PHE A 189 6.92 19.99 11.01
C PHE A 189 6.39 19.65 12.40
N ALA A 190 5.28 20.26 12.80
CA ALA A 190 4.59 19.93 14.03
C ALA A 190 3.45 18.93 13.76
N ASP A 191 3.48 17.81 14.46
CA ASP A 191 2.46 16.76 14.36
C ASP A 191 1.38 16.96 15.43
N ASP A 192 0.13 16.72 15.07
CA ASP A 192 -1.00 16.81 15.98
C ASP A 192 -2.00 15.67 15.72
N TRP A 193 -2.95 15.52 16.63
CA TRP A 193 -4.03 14.54 16.50
C TRP A 193 -5.16 15.11 15.64
N MET A 194 -5.42 14.45 14.52
CA MET A 194 -6.63 14.63 13.72
C MET A 194 -7.69 13.64 14.21
N ALA A 195 -8.88 14.12 14.57
CA ALA A 195 -10.03 13.26 14.83
C ALA A 195 -10.79 13.00 13.53
N VAL A 196 -11.16 11.74 13.29
CA VAL A 196 -11.96 11.25 12.16
C VAL A 196 -13.19 10.56 12.71
N GLU A 197 -14.35 11.16 12.45
CA GLU A 197 -15.66 10.71 12.94
C GLU A 197 -16.61 10.50 11.74
N VAL A 198 -17.58 9.60 11.86
CA VAL A 198 -18.65 9.46 10.86
C VAL A 198 -19.92 10.07 11.42
N VAL A 199 -20.38 11.16 10.82
CA VAL A 199 -21.56 11.93 11.24
C VAL A 199 -22.51 12.05 10.06
N ASP A 200 -23.76 11.62 10.24
CA ASP A 200 -24.79 11.61 9.19
C ASP A 200 -24.34 10.91 7.89
N GLY A 201 -23.58 9.81 8.05
CA GLY A 201 -23.06 9.03 6.93
C GLY A 201 -21.91 9.68 6.17
N LYS A 202 -21.31 10.76 6.70
CA LYS A 202 -20.16 11.45 6.10
C LYS A 202 -18.97 11.48 7.05
N ILE A 203 -17.77 11.52 6.48
CA ILE A 203 -16.52 11.68 7.20
C ILE A 203 -16.39 13.13 7.66
N ARG A 204 -16.17 13.31 8.96
CA ARG A 204 -15.81 14.59 9.58
C ARG A 204 -14.40 14.46 10.13
N ALA A 205 -13.53 15.37 9.67
CA ALA A 205 -12.14 15.47 10.13
C ALA A 205 -11.95 16.81 10.85
N ARG A 206 -11.33 16.80 12.02
CA ARG A 206 -11.02 18.02 12.78
C ARG A 206 -9.78 17.83 13.65
N TRP A 207 -8.97 18.87 13.79
CA TRP A 207 -7.89 18.89 14.77
C TRP A 207 -8.43 18.76 16.19
N MET A 208 -7.75 17.95 17.01
CA MET A 208 -8.02 17.87 18.44
C MET A 208 -7.43 19.11 19.13
N LYS A 209 -8.09 19.57 20.19
CA LYS A 209 -7.62 20.67 21.04
C LYS A 209 -7.05 20.11 22.33
#